data_AF-A0AAD4HGQ7-F1
#
_entry.id   AF-A0AAD4HGQ7-F1
#
_cell.length_a   1.000
_cell.length_b   1.000
_cell.length_c   1.000
_cell.angle_alpha   90.00
_cell.angle_beta   90.00
_cell.angle_gamma   90.00
#
_symmetry.space_group_name_H-M   'P 1'
#
loop_
_entity.id
_entity.type
_entity.pdbx_description
1 polymer ?
#
loop_
_entity_poly.entity_id
_entity_poly.type
_entity_poly.pdbx_seq_one_letter_code
_entity_poly.pdbx_strand_id
1 'polypeptide(L)'
;MACAPNTAPLNFVIFGETGVGKSSLVNLLAGKTVAKSSSGLKCCTLESTEYTITSSEHQLNVRLFDTVGLNNVTMNGKSHLVDALVKAHKLVTSLQNQGGIHGLLFCIKGGNKILASTQQNYRLFHEFLCQENVPLALVITNLENEENMDAWWAINQGDIKHHGIVPVTQVCITTIMGLRNVYEDKYWESRKKVWDMLATLARED
;
A
#
# COMPACT_ATOMS: atom_id res chain seq x y z
N MET A 1 -12.48 21.55 -21.14
CA MET A 1 -11.10 21.02 -21.24
C MET A 1 -10.35 21.57 -20.04
N ALA A 2 -10.36 20.86 -18.90
CA ALA A 2 -9.64 21.29 -17.71
C ALA A 2 -8.22 20.72 -17.79
N CYS A 3 -7.21 21.59 -17.81
CA CYS A 3 -5.82 21.19 -17.70
C CYS A 3 -5.63 20.45 -16.36
N ALA A 4 -5.08 19.24 -16.40
CA ALA A 4 -4.70 18.52 -15.19
C ALA A 4 -3.72 19.39 -14.39
N PRO A 5 -3.83 19.46 -13.05
CA PRO A 5 -2.88 20.22 -12.24
C PRO A 5 -1.46 19.70 -12.51
N ASN A 6 -0.58 20.65 -12.84
CA ASN A 6 0.81 20.41 -13.21
C ASN A 6 1.68 20.21 -11.95
N THR A 7 1.25 19.31 -11.06
CA THR A 7 2.00 18.94 -9.85
C THR A 7 2.80 17.68 -10.13
N ALA A 8 4.08 17.69 -9.76
CA ALA A 8 4.93 16.51 -9.82
C ALA A 8 4.24 15.34 -9.09
N PRO A 9 4.33 14.12 -9.62
CA PRO A 9 3.64 13.00 -9.02
C PRO A 9 4.22 12.67 -7.64
N LEU A 10 3.34 12.41 -6.67
CA LEU A 10 3.70 12.00 -5.32
C LEU A 10 4.02 10.51 -5.28
N ASN A 11 5.05 10.12 -4.54
CA ASN A 11 5.57 8.76 -4.52
C ASN A 11 5.11 8.01 -3.29
N PHE A 12 4.37 6.91 -3.49
CA PHE A 12 3.89 6.05 -2.42
C PHE A 12 4.42 4.63 -2.58
N VAL A 13 5.00 4.09 -1.52
CA VAL A 13 5.47 2.70 -1.50
C VAL A 13 4.42 1.83 -0.80
N ILE A 14 3.99 0.78 -1.49
CA ILE A 14 3.03 -0.20 -0.97
C ILE A 14 3.79 -1.44 -0.52
N PHE A 15 3.66 -1.81 0.75
CA PHE A 15 4.34 -2.98 1.31
C PHE A 15 3.46 -3.74 2.31
N GLY A 16 3.89 -4.94 2.69
CA GLY A 16 3.11 -5.88 3.52
C GLY A 16 3.06 -7.27 2.92
N GLU A 17 2.69 -8.27 3.72
CA GLU A 17 2.80 -9.71 3.40
C GLU A 17 2.26 -10.11 2.01
N THR A 18 2.69 -11.25 1.51
CA THR A 18 2.10 -11.82 0.29
C THR A 18 0.63 -12.16 0.53
N GLY A 19 -0.24 -11.80 -0.42
CA GLY A 19 -1.68 -12.09 -0.34
C GLY A 19 -2.54 -11.09 0.44
N VAL A 20 -1.97 -10.02 1.01
CA VAL A 20 -2.73 -8.96 1.71
C VAL A 20 -3.44 -7.97 0.79
N GLY A 21 -3.37 -8.13 -0.53
CA GLY A 21 -4.11 -7.30 -1.48
C GLY A 21 -3.43 -6.03 -1.98
N LYS A 22 -2.08 -5.92 -1.92
CA LYS A 22 -1.32 -4.76 -2.44
C LYS A 22 -1.63 -4.42 -3.91
N SER A 23 -1.56 -5.41 -4.81
CA SER A 23 -1.90 -5.19 -6.22
C SER A 23 -3.40 -4.92 -6.42
N SER A 24 -4.26 -5.46 -5.56
CA SER A 24 -5.69 -5.16 -5.58
C SER A 24 -5.99 -3.72 -5.13
N LEU A 25 -5.20 -3.16 -4.21
CA LEU A 25 -5.24 -1.75 -3.83
C LEU A 25 -4.90 -0.82 -5.00
N VAL A 26 -3.89 -1.19 -5.80
CA VAL A 26 -3.56 -0.45 -7.04
C VAL A 26 -4.75 -0.45 -8.00
N ASN A 27 -5.39 -1.62 -8.20
CA ASN A 27 -6.57 -1.73 -9.07
C ASN A 27 -7.77 -0.94 -8.53
N LEU A 28 -7.96 -0.91 -7.21
CA LEU A 28 -8.98 -0.11 -6.53
C LEU A 28 -8.80 1.38 -6.83
N LEU A 29 -7.58 1.91 -6.64
CA LEU A 29 -7.26 3.31 -6.93
C LEU A 29 -7.47 3.64 -8.41
N ALA A 30 -7.01 2.76 -9.30
CA ALA A 30 -7.17 2.90 -10.74
C ALA A 30 -8.63 2.81 -11.21
N GLY A 31 -9.53 2.22 -10.39
CA GLY A 31 -10.91 1.92 -10.77
C GLY A 31 -11.04 0.88 -11.91
N LYS A 32 -9.94 0.18 -12.21
CA LYS A 32 -9.84 -0.82 -13.27
C LYS A 32 -8.65 -1.74 -13.02
N THR A 33 -8.64 -2.90 -13.68
CA THR A 33 -7.53 -3.85 -13.58
C THR A 33 -6.32 -3.35 -14.36
N VAL A 34 -5.33 -2.81 -13.65
CA VAL A 34 -4.02 -2.40 -14.18
C VAL A 34 -2.90 -3.30 -13.65
N ALA A 35 -2.94 -3.66 -12.37
CA ALA A 35 -2.07 -4.65 -11.77
C ALA A 35 -2.67 -6.04 -12.04
N LYS A 36 -2.17 -6.71 -13.09
CA LYS A 36 -2.48 -8.12 -13.34
C LYS A 36 -1.59 -8.99 -12.44
N SER A 37 -2.19 -9.98 -11.77
CA SER A 37 -1.41 -11.10 -11.24
C SER A 37 -0.65 -11.75 -12.40
N SER A 38 0.66 -11.54 -12.40
CA SER A 38 1.68 -12.11 -13.28
C SER A 38 1.38 -12.13 -14.79
N SER A 39 2.00 -11.17 -15.51
CA SER A 39 2.55 -11.22 -16.88
C SER A 39 2.11 -10.04 -17.75
N GLY A 40 3.07 -9.15 -18.07
CA GLY A 40 2.96 -8.27 -19.24
C GLY A 40 2.99 -6.76 -19.03
N LEU A 41 3.45 -6.23 -17.88
CA LEU A 41 3.77 -4.80 -17.75
C LEU A 41 5.27 -4.60 -17.58
N LYS A 42 5.78 -3.47 -18.10
CA LYS A 42 7.21 -3.12 -18.15
C LYS A 42 7.86 -3.34 -16.78
N CYS A 43 8.65 -4.41 -16.72
CA CYS A 43 9.54 -4.70 -15.61
C CYS A 43 10.68 -3.67 -15.66
N CYS A 44 10.55 -2.56 -14.94
CA CYS A 44 11.63 -1.58 -14.82
C CYS A 44 12.41 -1.85 -13.52
N THR A 45 13.50 -2.59 -13.70
CA THR A 45 14.80 -2.51 -13.01
C THR A 45 14.93 -2.58 -11.48
N LEU A 46 13.86 -2.65 -10.67
CA LEU A 46 14.00 -2.71 -9.19
C LEU A 46 13.06 -3.67 -8.44
N GLU A 47 12.40 -4.60 -9.12
CA GLU A 47 11.50 -5.61 -8.50
C GLU A 47 10.30 -5.03 -7.72
N SER A 48 9.99 -3.75 -7.92
CA SER A 48 8.68 -3.16 -7.68
C SER A 48 8.04 -2.80 -9.03
N THR A 49 6.72 -2.79 -9.08
CA THR A 49 6.00 -2.30 -10.27
C THR A 49 5.46 -0.92 -9.98
N GLU A 50 5.83 0.05 -10.83
CA GLU A 50 5.37 1.42 -10.75
C GLU A 50 4.03 1.59 -11.49
N TYR A 51 3.08 2.25 -10.84
CA TYR A 51 1.79 2.62 -11.42
C TYR A 51 1.55 4.11 -11.21
N THR A 52 1.43 4.87 -12.30
CA THR A 52 0.98 6.27 -12.24
C THR A 52 -0.53 6.33 -12.33
N ILE A 53 -1.19 6.93 -11.35
CA ILE A 53 -2.65 7.06 -11.27
C ILE A 53 -3.00 8.51 -10.95
N THR A 54 -3.99 9.05 -11.65
CA THR A 54 -4.50 10.41 -11.43
C THR A 54 -5.95 10.37 -10.95
N SER A 55 -6.29 11.29 -10.05
CA SER A 55 -7.65 11.54 -9.60
C SER A 55 -7.99 13.00 -9.82
N SER A 56 -8.92 13.28 -10.72
CA SER A 56 -9.40 14.65 -10.98
C SER A 56 -10.18 15.21 -9.81
N GLU A 57 -10.97 14.37 -9.12
CA GLU A 57 -11.74 14.74 -7.93
C GLU A 57 -10.84 15.20 -6.79
N HIS A 58 -9.75 14.48 -6.54
CA HIS A 58 -8.81 14.79 -5.46
C HIS A 58 -7.67 15.70 -5.92
N GLN A 59 -7.60 16.01 -7.22
CA GLN A 59 -6.51 16.78 -7.85
C GLN A 59 -5.12 16.21 -7.54
N LEU A 60 -5.01 14.88 -7.44
CA LEU A 60 -3.78 14.17 -7.13
C LEU A 60 -3.24 13.39 -8.32
N ASN A 61 -1.92 13.42 -8.46
CA ASN A 61 -1.14 12.57 -9.36
C ASN A 61 -0.17 11.74 -8.51
N VAL A 62 -0.31 10.41 -8.53
CA VAL A 62 0.44 9.53 -7.64
C VAL A 62 1.19 8.45 -8.43
N ARG A 63 2.42 8.17 -8.02
CA ARG A 63 3.20 6.98 -8.40
C ARG A 63 3.14 5.98 -7.25
N LEU A 64 2.54 4.83 -7.51
CA LEU A 64 2.47 3.71 -6.57
C LEU A 64 3.55 2.69 -6.92
N PHE A 65 4.37 2.34 -5.94
CA PHE A 65 5.40 1.32 -6.06
C PHE A 65 4.96 0.05 -5.32
N ASP A 66 4.41 -0.91 -6.07
CA ASP A 66 3.95 -2.19 -5.52
C ASP A 66 5.13 -3.16 -5.33
N THR A 67 5.36 -3.59 -4.09
CA THR A 67 6.53 -4.38 -3.68
C THR A 67 6.34 -5.90 -3.72
N VAL A 68 5.45 -6.42 -4.56
CA VAL A 68 5.21 -7.88 -4.70
C VAL A 68 6.51 -8.71 -4.81
N GLY A 69 7.55 -8.18 -5.46
CA GLY A 69 8.84 -8.86 -5.61
C GLY A 69 9.69 -8.99 -4.35
N LEU A 70 9.43 -8.19 -3.31
CA LEU A 70 10.24 -8.17 -2.07
C LEU A 70 9.83 -9.25 -1.05
N ASN A 71 8.58 -9.71 -1.11
CA ASN A 71 8.02 -10.68 -0.16
C ASN A 71 7.97 -12.13 -0.65
N ASN A 72 8.42 -12.40 -1.88
CA ASN A 72 8.46 -13.75 -2.45
C ASN A 72 9.68 -14.58 -1.99
N VAL A 73 10.28 -14.23 -0.84
CA VAL A 73 11.32 -15.06 -0.22
C VAL A 73 10.65 -16.22 0.50
N THR A 74 10.19 -17.20 -0.28
CA THR A 74 9.83 -18.51 0.25
C THR A 74 11.07 -19.13 0.87
N MET A 75 10.93 -19.56 2.13
CA MET A 75 11.95 -20.06 3.04
C MET A 75 12.90 -21.11 2.44
N ASN A 76 13.96 -20.71 1.73
CA ASN A 76 15.01 -21.62 1.23
C ASN A 76 16.43 -21.01 1.30
N GLY A 77 16.72 -20.14 2.29
CA GLY A 77 18.11 -19.79 2.65
C GLY A 77 18.34 -18.35 3.12
N LYS A 78 19.44 -18.14 3.87
CA LYS A 78 19.89 -16.81 4.36
C LYS A 78 20.20 -15.82 3.22
N SER A 79 20.55 -16.31 2.03
CA SER A 79 20.86 -15.49 0.85
C SER A 79 19.67 -14.64 0.39
N HIS A 80 18.46 -15.20 0.41
CA HIS A 80 17.29 -14.52 -0.13
C HIS A 80 16.76 -13.38 0.75
N LEU A 81 17.00 -13.43 2.07
CA LEU A 81 16.70 -12.31 2.96
C LEU A 81 17.60 -11.11 2.66
N VAL A 82 18.89 -11.36 2.43
CA VAL A 82 19.85 -10.33 2.02
C VAL A 82 19.42 -9.72 0.68
N ASP A 83 18.97 -10.55 -0.27
CA ASP A 83 18.47 -10.06 -1.56
C ASP A 83 17.25 -9.14 -1.38
N ALA A 84 16.26 -9.52 -0.58
CA ALA A 84 15.08 -8.70 -0.32
C ALA A 84 15.46 -7.36 0.33
N LEU A 85 16.39 -7.37 1.30
CA LEU A 85 16.92 -6.15 1.92
C LEU A 85 17.62 -5.24 0.90
N VAL A 86 18.50 -5.81 0.06
CA VAL A 86 19.21 -5.06 -0.98
C VAL A 86 18.23 -4.44 -1.96
N LYS A 87 17.18 -5.17 -2.36
CA LYS A 87 16.17 -4.67 -3.29
C LYS A 87 15.31 -3.58 -2.66
N ALA A 88 14.87 -3.75 -1.43
CA ALA A 88 14.12 -2.75 -0.69
C ALA A 88 14.95 -1.46 -0.52
N HIS A 89 16.23 -1.61 -0.16
CA HIS A 89 17.16 -0.49 -0.07
C HIS A 89 17.34 0.22 -1.42
N LYS A 90 17.56 -0.53 -2.51
CA LYS A 90 17.67 0.06 -3.85
C LYS A 90 16.40 0.81 -4.26
N LEU A 91 15.21 0.29 -3.95
CA LEU A 91 13.95 1.00 -4.19
C LEU A 91 13.95 2.35 -3.46
N VAL A 92 14.18 2.35 -2.15
CA VAL A 92 14.17 3.59 -1.34
C VAL A 92 15.21 4.59 -1.83
N THR A 93 16.45 4.17 -2.07
CA THR A 93 17.52 5.03 -2.60
C THR A 93 17.21 5.56 -4.00
N SER A 94 16.53 4.78 -4.85
CA SER A 94 16.12 5.24 -6.18
C SER A 94 15.06 6.34 -6.10
N LEU A 95 14.14 6.25 -5.12
CA LEU A 95 13.07 7.22 -4.92
C LEU A 95 13.57 8.51 -4.29
N GLN A 96 14.58 8.44 -3.40
CA GLN A 96 15.26 9.63 -2.88
C GLN A 96 15.78 10.54 -3.99
N ASN A 97 16.29 9.96 -5.10
CA ASN A 97 16.75 10.71 -6.26
C ASN A 97 15.64 11.18 -7.22
N GLN A 98 14.38 10.82 -6.94
CA GLN A 98 13.20 11.11 -7.78
C GLN A 98 12.10 11.86 -7.00
N GLY A 99 12.51 12.75 -6.10
CA GLY A 99 11.59 13.56 -5.29
C GLY A 99 11.20 12.93 -3.96
N GLY A 100 11.86 11.86 -3.50
CA GLY A 100 11.62 11.26 -2.19
C GLY A 100 10.38 10.36 -2.14
N ILE A 101 10.13 9.78 -0.97
CA ILE A 101 8.90 9.01 -0.70
C ILE A 101 7.99 9.92 0.11
N HIS A 102 6.76 10.12 -0.36
CA HIS A 102 5.77 11.01 0.25
C HIS A 102 4.81 10.24 1.17
N GLY A 103 4.79 8.92 1.09
CA GLY A 103 4.03 8.10 2.01
C GLY A 103 4.29 6.61 1.89
N LEU A 104 4.11 5.94 3.01
CA LEU A 104 4.20 4.49 3.16
C LEU A 104 2.80 3.91 3.32
N LEU A 105 2.40 2.98 2.45
CA LEU A 105 1.12 2.27 2.54
C LEU A 105 1.36 0.84 3.03
N PHE A 106 1.22 0.65 4.34
CA PHE A 106 1.39 -0.66 4.95
C PHE A 106 0.10 -1.46 4.88
N CYS A 107 0.06 -2.48 4.02
CA CYS A 107 -1.11 -3.31 3.82
C CYS A 107 -1.10 -4.53 4.75
N ILE A 108 -2.19 -4.71 5.49
CA ILE A 108 -2.47 -5.92 6.28
C ILE A 108 -3.83 -6.50 5.90
N LYS A 109 -4.00 -7.80 6.15
CA LYS A 109 -5.27 -8.49 5.93
C LYS A 109 -6.12 -8.41 7.20
N GLY A 110 -7.30 -7.82 7.09
CA GLY A 110 -8.32 -7.82 8.14
C GLY A 110 -8.75 -9.25 8.51
N GLY A 111 -9.10 -9.44 9.78
CA GLY A 111 -9.52 -10.74 10.33
C GLY A 111 -8.40 -11.73 10.62
N ASN A 112 -7.15 -11.41 10.26
CA ASN A 112 -5.98 -12.22 10.59
C ASN A 112 -5.22 -11.64 11.79
N LYS A 113 -4.57 -12.51 12.56
CA LYS A 113 -3.60 -12.09 13.58
C LYS A 113 -2.39 -11.45 12.93
N ILE A 114 -1.81 -10.46 13.59
CA ILE A 114 -0.51 -9.90 13.20
C ILE A 114 0.56 -10.97 13.35
N LEU A 115 1.31 -11.24 12.28
CA LEU A 115 2.37 -12.22 12.27
C LEU A 115 3.72 -11.55 12.59
N ALA A 116 4.70 -12.34 13.02
CA ALA A 116 6.07 -11.85 13.20
C ALA A 116 6.65 -11.28 11.89
N SER A 117 6.31 -11.86 10.74
CA SER A 117 6.72 -11.34 9.42
C SER A 117 6.10 -9.96 9.14
N THR A 118 4.86 -9.73 9.58
CA THR A 118 4.18 -8.43 9.48
C THR A 118 4.94 -7.36 10.26
N GLN A 119 5.36 -7.65 11.49
CA GLN A 119 6.21 -6.74 12.26
C GLN A 119 7.57 -6.51 11.61
N GLN A 120 8.21 -7.56 11.07
CA GLN A 120 9.49 -7.42 10.37
C GLN A 120 9.38 -6.51 9.15
N ASN A 121 8.30 -6.62 8.38
CA ASN A 121 8.01 -5.74 7.25
C ASN A 121 7.81 -4.28 7.67
N TYR A 122 7.09 -4.06 8.78
CA TYR A 122 6.95 -2.73 9.38
C TYR A 122 8.31 -2.14 9.75
N ARG A 123 9.11 -2.85 10.55
CA ARG A 123 10.44 -2.39 10.99
C ARG A 123 11.37 -2.11 9.81
N LEU A 124 11.36 -2.97 8.80
CA LEU A 124 12.21 -2.80 7.63
C LEU A 124 11.91 -1.50 6.88
N PHE A 125 10.66 -1.28 6.50
CA PHE A 125 10.31 -0.12 5.68
C PHE A 125 10.26 1.18 6.50
N HIS A 126 9.58 1.15 7.64
CA HIS A 126 9.32 2.35 8.44
C HIS A 126 10.55 2.74 9.25
N GLU A 127 11.05 1.86 10.11
CA GLU A 127 12.13 2.17 11.06
C GLU A 127 13.51 2.16 10.40
N PHE A 128 13.81 1.15 9.58
CA PHE A 128 15.18 0.96 9.08
C PHE A 128 15.46 1.73 7.79
N LEU A 129 14.60 1.58 6.77
CA LEU A 129 14.84 2.18 5.45
C LEU A 129 14.42 3.65 5.37
N CYS A 130 13.26 4.00 5.95
CA CYS A 130 12.75 5.37 5.94
C CYS A 130 13.06 6.14 7.22
N GLN A 131 13.63 5.48 8.25
CA GLN A 131 14.04 6.11 9.50
C GLN A 131 12.92 6.91 10.19
N GLU A 132 11.68 6.44 10.06
CA GLU A 132 10.47 7.08 10.62
C GLU A 132 10.22 8.51 10.11
N ASN A 133 10.89 8.94 9.04
CA ASN A 133 10.77 10.28 8.46
C ASN A 133 9.68 10.38 7.38
N VAL A 134 9.03 9.27 7.02
CA VAL A 134 8.01 9.22 5.96
C VAL A 134 6.68 8.82 6.60
N PRO A 135 5.60 9.57 6.37
CA PRO A 135 4.32 9.29 7.00
C PRO A 135 3.77 7.93 6.54
N LEU A 136 3.30 7.14 7.50
CA LEU A 136 2.81 5.78 7.28
C LEU A 136 1.31 5.70 7.48
N ALA A 137 0.60 5.25 6.45
CA ALA A 137 -0.78 4.82 6.56
C ALA A 137 -0.91 3.31 6.65
N LEU A 138 -1.82 2.85 7.50
CA LEU A 138 -2.20 1.44 7.58
C LEU A 138 -3.42 1.17 6.70
N VAL A 139 -3.29 0.23 5.76
CA VAL A 139 -4.37 -0.19 4.87
C VAL A 139 -4.83 -1.58 5.28
N ILE A 140 -6.04 -1.67 5.83
CA ILE A 140 -6.64 -2.94 6.26
C ILE A 140 -7.58 -3.43 5.17
N THR A 141 -7.17 -4.50 4.48
CA THR A 141 -7.93 -5.10 3.37
C THR A 141 -8.79 -6.27 3.83
N ASN A 142 -9.54 -6.90 2.91
CA ASN A 142 -10.35 -8.09 3.14
C ASN A 142 -11.54 -7.91 4.10
N LEU A 143 -12.10 -6.71 4.18
CA LEU A 143 -13.24 -6.41 5.05
C LEU A 143 -14.59 -6.47 4.32
N GLU A 144 -14.67 -7.08 3.13
CA GLU A 144 -15.91 -7.22 2.34
C GLU A 144 -17.08 -7.83 3.13
N ASN A 145 -16.78 -8.74 4.06
CA ASN A 145 -17.78 -9.43 4.87
C ASN A 145 -18.16 -8.70 6.15
N GLU A 146 -17.44 -7.64 6.54
CA GLU A 146 -17.79 -6.81 7.69
C GLU A 146 -18.97 -5.90 7.32
N GLU A 147 -20.05 -5.90 8.11
CA GLU A 147 -21.19 -4.99 7.85
C GLU A 147 -20.73 -3.53 7.80
N ASN A 148 -19.89 -3.14 8.76
CA ASN A 148 -19.18 -1.86 8.79
C ASN A 148 -17.67 -2.11 8.82
N MET A 149 -16.97 -1.74 7.73
CA MET A 149 -15.52 -1.95 7.62
C MET A 149 -14.73 -1.23 8.72
N ASP A 150 -15.14 -0.02 9.12
CA ASP A 150 -14.40 0.79 10.12
C ASP A 150 -14.56 0.26 11.55
N ALA A 151 -15.63 -0.50 11.82
CA ALA A 151 -15.82 -1.14 13.12
C ALA A 151 -14.68 -2.12 13.43
N TRP A 152 -14.05 -2.70 12.40
CA TRP A 152 -12.89 -3.56 12.56
C TRP A 152 -11.73 -2.83 13.27
N TRP A 153 -11.43 -1.59 12.86
CA TRP A 153 -10.35 -0.81 13.49
C TRP A 153 -10.62 -0.52 14.96
N ALA A 154 -11.86 -0.14 15.30
CA ALA A 154 -12.24 0.19 16.67
C ALA A 154 -11.95 -0.97 17.65
N ILE A 155 -12.13 -2.20 17.18
CA ILE A 155 -11.91 -3.43 17.96
C ILE A 155 -10.43 -3.82 17.99
N ASN A 156 -9.71 -3.69 16.87
CA ASN A 156 -8.39 -4.32 16.69
C ASN A 156 -7.20 -3.37 16.87
N GLN A 157 -7.42 -2.05 16.94
CA GLN A 157 -6.33 -1.07 17.07
C GLN A 157 -5.40 -1.30 18.28
N GLY A 158 -5.94 -1.85 19.38
CA GLY A 158 -5.17 -2.13 20.58
C GLY A 158 -4.10 -3.21 20.33
N ASP A 159 -4.47 -4.26 19.60
CA ASP A 159 -3.54 -5.33 19.22
C ASP A 159 -2.46 -4.80 18.26
N ILE A 160 -2.85 -3.98 17.29
CA ILE A 160 -1.93 -3.38 16.31
C ILE A 160 -0.89 -2.50 17.03
N LYS A 161 -1.33 -1.66 17.98
CA LYS A 161 -0.44 -0.84 18.81
C LYS A 161 0.46 -1.69 19.72
N HIS A 162 -0.06 -2.77 20.29
CA HIS A 162 0.75 -3.71 21.07
C HIS A 162 1.86 -4.36 20.24
N HIS A 163 1.65 -4.52 18.93
CA HIS A 163 2.67 -5.00 17.99
C HIS A 163 3.64 -3.90 17.50
N GLY A 164 3.55 -2.68 18.06
CA GLY A 164 4.44 -1.56 17.77
C GLY A 164 4.14 -0.83 16.47
N ILE A 165 2.99 -1.10 15.83
CA ILE A 165 2.59 -0.47 14.57
C ILE A 165 1.78 0.78 14.90
N VAL A 166 2.32 1.96 14.55
CA VAL A 166 1.69 3.25 14.85
C VAL A 166 1.58 4.06 13.55
N PRO A 167 0.46 3.96 12.82
CA PRO A 167 0.26 4.73 11.61
C PRO A 167 -0.22 6.17 11.93
N VAL A 168 0.04 7.12 11.05
CA VAL A 168 -0.53 8.49 11.13
C VAL A 168 -2.01 8.49 10.76
N THR A 169 -2.42 7.56 9.90
CA THR A 169 -3.81 7.36 9.49
C THR A 169 -4.07 5.91 9.08
N GLN A 170 -5.32 5.49 9.06
CA GLN A 170 -5.71 4.14 8.68
C GLN A 170 -6.98 4.13 7.85
N VAL A 171 -7.09 3.14 6.97
CA VAL A 171 -8.31 2.87 6.20
C VAL A 171 -8.69 1.41 6.26
N CYS A 172 -9.97 1.16 6.52
CA CYS A 172 -10.59 -0.16 6.48
C CYS A 172 -11.37 -0.30 5.16
N ILE A 173 -10.96 -1.26 4.34
CA ILE A 173 -11.41 -1.35 2.95
C ILE A 173 -11.68 -2.79 2.49
N THR A 174 -12.43 -2.87 1.38
CA THR A 174 -12.38 -3.99 0.46
C THR A 174 -11.78 -3.56 -0.87
N THR A 175 -11.15 -4.50 -1.58
CA THR A 175 -10.57 -4.27 -2.90
C THR A 175 -11.29 -5.03 -4.01
N ILE A 176 -12.44 -5.66 -3.70
CA ILE A 176 -13.21 -6.48 -4.64
C ILE A 176 -14.67 -6.03 -4.68
N MET A 177 -15.30 -6.14 -5.85
CA MET A 177 -16.75 -5.94 -5.99
C MET A 177 -17.55 -7.20 -5.63
N GLY A 178 -16.90 -8.34 -5.44
CA GLY A 178 -17.56 -9.62 -5.18
C GLY A 178 -18.25 -10.22 -6.41
N LEU A 179 -18.80 -11.42 -6.24
CA LEU A 179 -19.56 -12.09 -7.30
C LEU A 179 -20.86 -11.31 -7.56
N ARG A 180 -21.16 -10.98 -8.83
CA ARG A 180 -22.33 -10.17 -9.20
C ARG A 180 -22.39 -8.81 -8.47
N ASN A 181 -21.23 -8.22 -8.18
CA ASN A 181 -21.11 -6.87 -7.61
C ASN A 181 -21.74 -6.69 -6.21
N VAL A 182 -21.87 -7.77 -5.43
CA VAL A 182 -22.46 -7.73 -4.08
C VAL A 182 -21.76 -6.78 -3.09
N TYR A 183 -20.51 -6.38 -3.36
CA TYR A 183 -19.74 -5.44 -2.54
C TYR A 183 -19.45 -4.12 -3.27
N GLU A 184 -20.19 -3.78 -4.33
CA GLU A 184 -19.94 -2.59 -5.15
C GLU A 184 -19.96 -1.28 -4.34
N ASP A 185 -20.94 -1.09 -3.46
CA ASP A 185 -21.01 0.11 -2.62
C ASP A 185 -19.77 0.23 -1.71
N LYS A 186 -19.38 -0.85 -1.04
CA LYS A 186 -18.17 -0.90 -0.21
C LYS A 186 -16.91 -0.71 -1.03
N TYR A 187 -16.87 -1.18 -2.28
CA TYR A 187 -15.74 -0.98 -3.18
C TYR A 187 -15.56 0.50 -3.52
N TRP A 188 -16.64 1.21 -3.88
CA TRP A 188 -16.56 2.64 -4.19
C TRP A 188 -16.29 3.49 -2.95
N GLU A 189 -16.87 3.14 -1.80
CA GLU A 189 -16.53 3.72 -0.50
C GLU A 189 -15.04 3.54 -0.19
N SER A 190 -14.53 2.32 -0.37
CA SER A 190 -13.11 1.99 -0.18
C SER A 190 -12.21 2.81 -1.09
N ARG A 191 -12.58 2.95 -2.38
CA ARG A 191 -11.81 3.75 -3.33
C ARG A 191 -11.70 5.20 -2.87
N LYS A 192 -12.81 5.78 -2.40
CA LYS A 192 -12.83 7.15 -1.86
C LYS A 192 -11.94 7.27 -0.62
N LYS A 193 -12.10 6.36 0.36
CA LYS A 193 -11.28 6.32 1.58
C LYS A 193 -9.77 6.29 1.29
N VAL A 194 -9.33 5.49 0.32
CA VAL A 194 -7.91 5.42 -0.03
C VAL A 194 -7.43 6.72 -0.67
N TRP A 195 -8.20 7.35 -1.55
CA TRP A 195 -7.82 8.65 -2.11
C TRP A 195 -7.78 9.76 -1.06
N ASP A 196 -8.74 9.80 -0.14
CA ASP A 196 -8.75 10.74 1.00
C ASP A 196 -7.52 10.54 1.90
N MET A 197 -7.13 9.29 2.15
CA MET A 197 -5.92 8.93 2.88
C MET A 197 -4.65 9.39 2.16
N LEU A 198 -4.54 9.16 0.84
CA LEU A 198 -3.40 9.66 0.05
C LEU A 198 -3.30 11.19 0.10
N ALA A 199 -4.44 11.88 0.04
CA ALA A 199 -4.51 13.34 0.17
C ALA A 199 -4.13 13.84 1.57
N THR A 200 -4.27 13.00 2.59
CA THR A 200 -3.84 13.30 3.96
C THR A 200 -2.33 13.19 4.09
N LEU A 201 -1.75 12.08 3.61
CA LEU A 201 -0.29 11.86 3.61
C LEU A 201 0.44 12.94 2.82
N ALA A 202 -0.14 13.39 1.69
CA ALA A 202 0.42 14.43 0.84
C ALA A 202 0.52 15.83 1.47
N ARG A 203 -0.10 16.06 2.64
CA ARG A 203 -0.10 17.37 3.32
C ARG A 203 0.91 17.45 4.47
N GLU A 204 1.58 16.35 4.79
CA GLU A 204 2.54 16.28 5.91
C GLU A 204 3.99 16.59 5.48
N ASP A 205 4.19 17.09 4.26
CA ASP A 205 5.49 17.60 3.75
C ASP A 205 5.80 19.04 4.18
#